data_AF-A0A7S1VRZ9-F1
#
_entry.id   AF-A0A7S1VRZ9-F1
#
_cell.length_a   1.000
_cell.length_b   1.000
_cell.length_c   1.000
_cell.angle_alpha   90.00
_cell.angle_beta   90.00
_cell.angle_gamma   90.00
#
_symmetry.space_group_name_H-M   'P 1'
#
loop_
_entity.id
_entity.type
_entity.pdbx_description
1 polymer ?
#
loop_
_entity_poly.entity_id
_entity_poly.type
_entity_poly.pdbx_seq_one_letter_code
_entity_poly.pdbx_strand_id
1 'polypeptide(L)'
;KRQQRQHTTHEMKKAPTDHGFTNRNQRRLGSGELPDPSRIQAVSSTPATEATAEFRSMTTGFPATMGVRHFSSASSFSSSGSSSMGFLAKRGVDTKYVESAVDSVMGDPAKSKSSFPVQKQLFTKSSSLLDSSLNSQQLRPKPGKVIVPSSWSAPVLSPVPTLYPMERSNRVLSVHEGHTLNVIASRISAVLRIMSVQAKYFNKPASAALLTPEHVEIWLALWKTPSGDIQVEVQRRRGDSVTFHRYGRFILEAAGGDFCPDDFRVQSPSLAYLKSAETLLTTELGSVADRHREAETALELIYDMLTNDRLDARLLGLESLALLTDPRRTRLDACKLAARAVLFGSNGLDEKNPIMDKIHHIILNIAQKRCMGDEDKLLDGMAVDYDSDDEDFFDDDELDAQQKELPPEYNDTMTILVHHALNVLANVWEVTASLDEEPEMTVSKTNLKVETFLYKATERTENDMLFSLLNHIRRADSKPHNATSACKTLRLLCSQSAVVVERTKKLGGLSVVENAQLIGKGTNARLEDETRHLYDLLR
;
A
#
# COMPACT_ATOMS: atom_id res chain seq x y z
N LYS A 1 -42.70 55.05 -20.81
CA LYS A 1 -42.11 53.93 -21.59
C LYS A 1 -41.79 52.81 -20.59
N ARG A 2 -42.67 51.92 -20.11
CA ARG A 2 -43.72 51.05 -20.67
C ARG A 2 -43.26 50.20 -21.86
N GLN A 3 -43.34 48.87 -21.65
CA GLN A 3 -43.25 47.73 -22.58
C GLN A 3 -41.81 47.33 -22.97
N GLN A 4 -41.39 46.06 -22.96
CA GLN A 4 -42.12 44.85 -23.37
C GLN A 4 -41.51 43.58 -22.73
N ARG A 5 -42.36 42.74 -22.11
CA ARG A 5 -42.13 41.31 -21.85
C ARG A 5 -42.76 40.53 -23.00
N GLN A 6 -42.10 39.50 -23.51
CA GLN A 6 -42.76 38.44 -24.27
C GLN A 6 -42.42 37.07 -23.67
N HIS A 7 -43.50 36.29 -23.56
CA HIS A 7 -43.62 34.92 -23.10
C HIS A 7 -43.13 33.93 -24.15
N THR A 8 -42.53 32.83 -23.71
CA THR A 8 -42.63 31.53 -24.38
C THR A 8 -42.75 30.44 -23.31
N THR A 9 -43.97 29.93 -23.19
CA THR A 9 -44.36 28.70 -22.47
C THR A 9 -44.22 27.51 -23.41
N HIS A 10 -43.50 26.47 -22.99
CA HIS A 10 -43.56 25.15 -23.62
C HIS A 10 -44.08 24.13 -22.61
N GLU A 11 -45.29 23.64 -22.88
CA GLU A 11 -45.81 22.35 -22.44
C GLU A 11 -44.92 21.21 -22.96
N MET A 12 -44.73 20.15 -22.18
CA MET A 12 -45.07 18.79 -22.60
C MET A 12 -44.99 17.75 -21.46
N LYS A 13 -46.14 17.06 -21.30
CA LYS A 13 -46.32 15.61 -21.11
C LYS A 13 -46.01 14.95 -19.76
N LYS A 14 -47.13 14.69 -19.06
CA LYS A 14 -47.37 13.66 -18.04
C LYS A 14 -46.97 12.26 -18.52
N ALA A 15 -46.32 11.49 -17.66
CA ALA A 15 -46.17 10.04 -17.77
C ALA A 15 -47.17 9.32 -16.83
N PRO A 16 -47.69 8.14 -17.21
CA PRO A 16 -48.75 7.47 -16.46
C PRO A 16 -48.22 6.53 -15.37
N THR A 17 -48.87 6.61 -14.23
CA THR A 17 -48.93 5.59 -13.17
C THR A 17 -49.82 4.42 -13.61
N ASP A 18 -49.30 3.19 -13.65
CA ASP A 18 -50.00 1.99 -13.18
C ASP A 18 -49.13 0.74 -13.41
N HIS A 19 -48.84 -0.02 -12.35
CA HIS A 19 -48.73 -1.48 -12.44
C HIS A 19 -49.01 -2.11 -11.08
N GLY A 20 -50.11 -2.86 -11.06
CA GLY A 20 -50.67 -3.52 -9.90
C GLY A 20 -49.87 -4.73 -9.43
N PHE A 21 -49.81 -4.87 -8.11
CA PHE A 21 -49.44 -6.10 -7.43
C PHE A 21 -50.60 -7.08 -7.49
N THR A 22 -50.46 -8.15 -8.27
CA THR A 22 -51.32 -9.34 -8.16
C THR A 22 -50.67 -10.38 -7.27
N ASN A 23 -51.32 -10.62 -6.13
CA ASN A 23 -51.24 -11.85 -5.35
C ASN A 23 -51.59 -13.06 -6.23
N ARG A 24 -50.76 -14.11 -6.23
CA ARG A 24 -51.23 -15.46 -6.59
C ARG A 24 -50.60 -16.53 -5.71
N ASN A 25 -51.47 -17.13 -4.92
CA ASN A 25 -51.29 -18.32 -4.12
C ASN A 25 -51.34 -19.60 -4.98
N GLN A 26 -50.71 -20.65 -4.45
CA GLN A 26 -51.07 -22.08 -4.53
C GLN A 26 -50.66 -22.99 -5.70
N ARG A 27 -50.02 -24.09 -5.25
CA ARG A 27 -50.07 -25.50 -5.68
C ARG A 27 -49.27 -25.93 -6.93
N ARG A 28 -48.25 -26.77 -6.68
CA ARG A 28 -48.21 -28.17 -7.18
C ARG A 28 -47.18 -28.99 -6.39
N LEU A 29 -47.68 -29.94 -5.61
CA LEU A 29 -46.94 -31.12 -5.17
C LEU A 29 -46.89 -32.07 -6.38
N GLY A 30 -45.69 -32.35 -6.87
CA GLY A 30 -45.42 -33.36 -7.87
C GLY A 30 -44.38 -34.33 -7.30
N SER A 31 -44.83 -35.50 -6.88
CA SER A 31 -44.02 -36.67 -6.57
C SER A 31 -43.39 -37.18 -7.87
N GLY A 32 -42.07 -37.04 -8.00
CA GLY A 32 -41.27 -37.60 -9.09
C GLY A 32 -40.31 -38.65 -8.54
N GLU A 33 -40.32 -39.81 -9.18
CA GLU A 33 -39.68 -41.07 -8.82
C GLU A 33 -38.14 -41.00 -8.80
N LEU A 34 -37.56 -41.78 -7.88
CA LEU A 34 -36.11 -42.04 -7.75
C LEU A 34 -35.65 -43.04 -8.84
N PRO A 35 -34.51 -42.81 -9.50
CA PRO A 35 -33.84 -43.86 -10.26
C PRO A 35 -32.78 -44.60 -9.42
N ASP A 36 -32.79 -45.92 -9.64
CA ASP A 36 -31.96 -47.02 -9.13
C ASP A 36 -30.42 -46.77 -9.21
N PRO A 37 -29.65 -46.93 -8.12
CA PRO A 37 -28.20 -46.82 -8.13
C PRO A 37 -27.53 -48.20 -8.24
N SER A 38 -27.39 -48.73 -9.46
CA SER A 38 -26.64 -49.99 -9.66
C SER A 38 -25.87 -50.04 -10.99
N ARG A 39 -24.90 -49.14 -11.17
CA ARG A 39 -23.78 -49.37 -12.11
C ARG A 39 -22.60 -48.41 -11.91
N ILE A 40 -21.57 -48.85 -11.18
CA ILE A 40 -20.23 -48.25 -11.25
C ILE A 40 -19.26 -49.37 -11.61
N GLN A 41 -18.74 -49.31 -12.84
CA GLN A 41 -17.58 -50.08 -13.28
C GLN A 41 -16.31 -49.32 -12.85
N ALA A 42 -15.39 -50.04 -12.20
CA ALA A 42 -14.06 -49.56 -11.88
C ALA A 42 -13.26 -49.37 -13.17
N VAL A 43 -12.68 -48.18 -13.37
CA VAL A 43 -11.68 -47.91 -14.41
C VAL A 43 -10.40 -47.45 -13.72
N SER A 44 -9.31 -48.06 -14.20
CA SER A 44 -7.96 -48.08 -13.69
C SER A 44 -7.24 -46.73 -13.67
N SER A 45 -6.37 -46.62 -12.67
CA SER A 45 -5.33 -45.62 -12.45
C SER A 45 -4.40 -45.37 -13.65
N THR A 46 -4.12 -44.09 -13.91
CA THR A 46 -2.95 -43.62 -14.68
C THR A 46 -2.11 -42.67 -13.81
N PRO A 47 -0.78 -42.58 -14.06
CA PRO A 47 0.19 -42.15 -13.07
C PRO A 47 0.29 -40.62 -12.94
N ALA A 48 0.63 -40.18 -11.74
CA ALA A 48 0.89 -38.79 -11.39
C ALA A 48 2.14 -38.27 -12.12
N THR A 49 1.94 -37.27 -12.97
CA THR A 49 3.00 -36.45 -13.55
C THR A 49 3.56 -35.48 -12.51
N GLU A 50 4.89 -35.48 -12.42
CA GLU A 50 5.74 -34.53 -11.72
C GLU A 50 5.31 -33.07 -11.97
N ALA A 51 4.95 -32.38 -10.89
CA ALA A 51 4.78 -30.92 -10.88
C ALA A 51 5.54 -30.36 -9.67
N THR A 52 6.74 -29.87 -9.95
CA THR A 52 7.47 -28.73 -9.33
C THR A 52 7.54 -28.62 -7.80
N ALA A 53 8.74 -28.82 -7.28
CA ALA A 53 9.16 -28.64 -5.88
C ALA A 53 9.19 -27.18 -5.38
N GLU A 54 8.90 -26.18 -6.21
CA GLU A 54 9.01 -24.74 -5.89
C GLU A 54 7.92 -24.15 -4.96
N PHE A 55 7.00 -24.95 -4.39
CA PHE A 55 5.90 -24.40 -3.59
C PHE A 55 5.61 -25.11 -2.26
N ARG A 56 6.55 -25.94 -1.76
CA ARG A 56 6.40 -26.58 -0.44
C ARG A 56 6.53 -25.62 0.75
N SER A 57 6.98 -24.36 0.57
CA SER A 57 7.04 -23.39 1.69
C SER A 57 5.71 -22.66 1.99
N MET A 58 4.62 -22.90 1.24
CA MET A 58 3.32 -22.24 1.47
C MET A 58 2.15 -23.18 1.81
N THR A 59 2.41 -24.47 2.02
CA THR A 59 1.45 -25.39 2.66
C THR A 59 1.69 -25.40 4.17
N THR A 60 0.95 -24.57 4.91
CA THR A 60 0.77 -24.79 6.36
C THR A 60 0.05 -26.13 6.54
N GLY A 61 0.80 -27.14 6.98
CA GLY A 61 0.21 -28.37 7.48
C GLY A 61 -0.74 -28.05 8.63
N PHE A 62 -1.96 -28.57 8.56
CA PHE A 62 -2.84 -28.66 9.71
C PHE A 62 -2.41 -29.89 10.54
N PRO A 63 -1.95 -29.76 11.80
CA PRO A 63 -2.09 -30.84 12.75
C PRO A 63 -3.49 -30.72 13.37
N ALA A 64 -4.41 -31.56 12.88
CA ALA A 64 -5.67 -31.82 13.53
C ALA A 64 -5.43 -32.67 14.79
N THR A 65 -5.15 -32.02 15.94
CA THR A 65 -5.46 -32.53 17.29
C THR A 65 -5.06 -31.46 18.33
N MET A 66 -6.02 -30.68 18.83
CA MET A 66 -5.88 -30.04 20.14
C MET A 66 -6.81 -30.73 21.12
N GLY A 67 -6.20 -31.37 22.12
CA GLY A 67 -6.88 -31.99 23.24
C GLY A 67 -7.54 -30.94 24.13
N VAL A 68 -8.82 -31.18 24.41
CA VAL A 68 -9.63 -30.45 25.39
C VAL A 68 -9.02 -30.67 26.78
N ARG A 69 -8.46 -29.62 27.39
CA ARG A 69 -8.24 -29.57 28.84
C ARG A 69 -9.35 -28.76 29.48
N HIS A 70 -10.17 -29.46 30.26
CA HIS A 70 -11.11 -28.87 31.20
C HIS A 70 -10.36 -28.06 32.26
N PHE A 71 -10.75 -26.80 32.43
CA PHE A 71 -10.59 -26.10 33.71
C PHE A 71 -11.97 -25.64 34.18
N SER A 72 -12.42 -26.30 35.25
CA SER A 72 -13.55 -25.94 36.08
C SER A 72 -13.14 -24.85 37.07
N SER A 73 -13.89 -23.76 37.12
CA SER A 73 -14.21 -23.10 38.39
C SER A 73 -15.39 -22.15 38.21
N ALA A 74 -16.48 -22.50 38.88
CA ALA A 74 -17.64 -21.66 39.10
C ALA A 74 -17.29 -20.51 40.06
N SER A 75 -17.90 -19.35 39.85
CA SER A 75 -18.58 -18.61 40.92
C SER A 75 -19.53 -17.58 40.31
N SER A 76 -20.81 -17.82 40.59
CA SER A 76 -21.93 -16.91 40.46
C SER A 76 -21.79 -15.74 41.45
N PHE A 77 -22.11 -14.52 41.03
CA PHE A 77 -22.85 -13.58 41.88
C PHE A 77 -23.60 -12.53 41.05
N SER A 78 -24.79 -12.22 41.53
CA SER A 78 -25.88 -11.48 40.94
C SER A 78 -25.79 -9.96 41.09
N SER A 79 -26.28 -9.27 40.06
CA SER A 79 -27.09 -8.03 40.05
C SER A 79 -26.83 -6.86 41.01
N SER A 80 -26.93 -5.67 40.39
CA SER A 80 -27.47 -4.39 40.87
C SER A 80 -26.47 -3.34 41.36
N GLY A 81 -26.72 -2.09 40.95
CA GLY A 81 -26.13 -0.90 41.58
C GLY A 81 -25.59 0.14 40.60
N SER A 82 -26.46 1.03 40.11
CA SER A 82 -26.05 2.35 39.65
C SER A 82 -25.38 3.10 40.81
N SER A 83 -24.22 3.71 40.60
CA SER A 83 -23.82 4.94 41.30
C SER A 83 -22.62 5.60 40.65
N SER A 84 -22.85 6.85 40.29
CA SER A 84 -21.91 7.96 40.22
C SER A 84 -20.75 7.86 41.21
N MET A 85 -19.51 7.98 40.72
CA MET A 85 -18.35 8.53 41.43
C MET A 85 -17.52 9.29 40.39
N GLY A 86 -17.08 10.52 40.61
CA GLY A 86 -16.60 11.07 41.87
C GLY A 86 -15.12 11.37 41.66
N PHE A 87 -14.82 12.60 41.23
CA PHE A 87 -13.47 13.12 41.05
C PHE A 87 -12.69 12.99 42.36
N LEU A 88 -11.54 12.32 42.30
CA LEU A 88 -10.59 12.26 43.41
C LEU A 88 -9.23 12.77 42.93
N ALA A 89 -8.82 13.85 43.59
CA ALA A 89 -7.62 14.62 43.33
C ALA A 89 -6.39 14.01 44.02
N LYS A 90 -5.23 14.56 43.60
CA LYS A 90 -3.92 14.63 44.28
C LYS A 90 -2.95 13.45 44.11
N ARG A 91 -1.95 13.69 43.25
CA ARG A 91 -0.53 13.61 43.64
C ARG A 91 0.19 14.85 43.10
N GLY A 92 0.60 15.71 44.02
CA GLY A 92 1.45 16.86 43.72
C GLY A 92 2.90 16.41 43.57
N VAL A 93 3.56 16.90 42.53
CA VAL A 93 5.01 16.90 42.38
C VAL A 93 5.43 18.35 42.37
N ASP A 94 6.08 18.77 43.46
CA ASP A 94 6.69 20.08 43.61
C ASP A 94 7.83 20.25 42.60
N THR A 95 7.68 21.21 41.70
CA THR A 95 8.82 21.80 40.97
C THR A 95 9.00 23.22 41.48
N LYS A 96 10.09 23.42 42.23
CA LYS A 96 10.51 24.74 42.71
C LYS A 96 11.02 25.56 41.53
N TYR A 97 10.26 26.61 41.20
CA TYR A 97 10.70 27.70 40.35
C TYR A 97 11.69 28.57 41.14
N VAL A 98 12.89 28.77 40.59
CA VAL A 98 13.85 29.76 41.08
C VAL A 98 13.66 31.02 40.24
N GLU A 99 12.99 32.01 40.80
CA GLU A 99 13.04 33.39 40.31
C GLU A 99 14.45 33.93 40.58
N SER A 100 15.15 34.34 39.53
CA SER A 100 16.31 35.22 39.65
C SER A 100 15.98 36.52 38.92
N ALA A 101 15.91 37.58 39.72
CA ALA A 101 15.84 38.96 39.30
C ALA A 101 17.13 39.35 38.59
N VAL A 102 17.01 40.05 37.46
CA VAL A 102 18.13 40.81 36.88
C VAL A 102 17.62 42.20 36.57
N ASP A 103 18.25 43.16 37.24
CA ASP A 103 17.99 44.59 37.13
C ASP A 103 18.41 45.17 35.78
N SER A 104 17.61 46.17 35.42
CA SER A 104 17.76 47.16 34.38
C SER A 104 19.13 47.86 34.39
N VAL A 105 19.82 47.88 33.24
CA VAL A 105 20.78 48.94 32.89
C VAL A 105 20.59 49.33 31.42
N MET A 106 20.18 50.58 31.24
CA MET A 106 20.10 51.29 29.96
C MET A 106 21.47 51.39 29.27
N GLY A 107 21.50 51.19 27.95
CA GLY A 107 22.65 51.50 27.10
C GLY A 107 22.42 51.21 25.63
N ASP A 108 21.76 52.13 24.92
CA ASP A 108 22.02 52.40 23.49
C ASP A 108 23.28 53.32 23.41
N PRO A 109 24.02 53.47 22.30
CA PRO A 109 23.68 53.11 20.90
C PRO A 109 24.85 52.51 20.08
N ALA A 110 24.55 51.92 18.91
CA ALA A 110 25.16 52.28 17.62
C ALA A 110 25.04 51.17 16.55
N LYS A 111 24.35 51.57 15.48
CA LYS A 111 24.41 51.11 14.09
C LYS A 111 25.67 50.30 13.72
N SER A 112 25.50 49.01 13.42
CA SER A 112 26.31 48.33 12.41
C SER A 112 25.40 47.58 11.43
N LYS A 113 25.36 48.09 10.19
CA LYS A 113 24.78 47.39 9.05
C LYS A 113 25.83 46.37 8.58
N SER A 114 25.75 45.12 9.02
CA SER A 114 26.44 44.01 8.36
C SER A 114 25.48 43.35 7.37
N SER A 115 25.64 43.72 6.10
CA SER A 115 25.07 42.97 4.99
C SER A 115 25.75 41.60 4.93
N PHE A 116 25.05 40.55 5.32
CA PHE A 116 25.46 39.19 5.00
C PHE A 116 25.27 38.94 3.49
N PRO A 117 26.31 38.63 2.72
CA PRO A 117 26.13 38.18 1.34
C PRO A 117 25.60 36.75 1.39
N VAL A 118 24.32 36.58 1.10
CA VAL A 118 23.73 35.25 0.87
C VAL A 118 24.49 34.59 -0.29
N GLN A 119 25.21 33.53 0.07
CA GLN A 119 26.08 32.73 -0.79
C GLN A 119 25.31 32.18 -2.00
N LYS A 120 25.52 32.78 -3.19
CA LYS A 120 25.26 32.15 -4.48
C LYS A 120 26.40 31.20 -4.94
N GLN A 121 27.39 30.93 -4.09
CA GLN A 121 28.59 30.17 -4.46
C GLN A 121 28.58 28.67 -4.10
N LEU A 122 27.51 28.14 -3.48
CA LEU A 122 27.47 26.73 -3.07
C LEU A 122 27.07 25.74 -4.17
N PHE A 123 26.64 26.20 -5.36
CA PHE A 123 26.10 25.31 -6.39
C PHE A 123 26.92 25.19 -7.69
N THR A 124 28.04 25.91 -7.84
CA THR A 124 28.89 25.78 -9.04
C THR A 124 30.01 24.74 -8.91
N LYS A 125 30.30 24.22 -7.70
CA LYS A 125 31.35 23.21 -7.50
C LYS A 125 30.86 21.76 -7.41
N SER A 126 29.57 21.52 -7.17
CA SER A 126 28.99 20.17 -7.07
C SER A 126 28.74 19.48 -8.42
N SER A 127 28.83 20.20 -9.54
CA SER A 127 28.73 19.60 -10.88
C SER A 127 29.88 18.63 -11.22
N SER A 128 31.02 18.71 -10.51
CA SER A 128 32.22 17.91 -10.84
C SER A 128 32.34 16.57 -10.09
N LEU A 129 31.56 16.35 -9.03
CA LEU A 129 31.62 15.11 -8.23
C LEU A 129 30.63 14.03 -8.68
N LEU A 130 29.69 14.35 -9.59
CA LEU A 130 28.71 13.39 -10.12
C LEU A 130 29.06 12.86 -11.52
N ASP A 131 30.02 13.48 -12.23
CA ASP A 131 30.40 13.03 -13.58
C ASP A 131 31.49 11.93 -13.56
N SER A 132 32.22 11.74 -12.46
CA SER A 132 33.35 10.80 -12.41
C SER A 132 33.00 9.36 -11.97
N SER A 133 31.80 9.08 -11.46
CA SER A 133 31.40 7.73 -11.00
C SER A 133 30.37 7.00 -11.88
N LEU A 134 29.88 7.63 -12.96
CA LEU A 134 28.90 7.02 -13.87
C LEU A 134 29.50 6.30 -15.09
N ASN A 135 30.80 5.98 -15.05
CA ASN A 135 31.47 5.20 -16.08
C ASN A 135 31.27 3.67 -15.92
N SER A 136 30.20 3.27 -15.25
CA SER A 136 29.70 1.90 -15.25
C SER A 136 29.01 1.63 -16.58
N GLN A 137 29.79 1.27 -17.60
CA GLN A 137 29.30 0.57 -18.80
C GLN A 137 28.79 -0.85 -18.44
N GLN A 138 27.93 -0.95 -17.42
CA GLN A 138 27.13 -2.13 -17.20
C GLN A 138 26.18 -2.23 -18.39
N LEU A 139 26.50 -3.19 -19.26
CA LEU A 139 25.66 -3.83 -20.26
C LEU A 139 24.20 -3.38 -20.10
N ARG A 140 23.73 -2.41 -20.89
CA ARG A 140 22.31 -2.10 -20.95
C ARG A 140 21.65 -3.35 -21.52
N PRO A 141 20.96 -4.20 -20.72
CA PRO A 141 20.28 -5.34 -21.28
C PRO A 141 19.28 -4.80 -22.31
N LYS A 142 19.34 -5.30 -23.55
CA LYS A 142 18.29 -4.99 -24.53
C LYS A 142 16.99 -5.41 -23.86
N PRO A 143 16.02 -4.51 -23.63
CA PRO A 143 14.80 -4.86 -22.94
C PRO A 143 14.12 -5.98 -23.72
N GLY A 144 14.16 -7.19 -23.17
CA GLY A 144 13.39 -8.30 -23.70
C GLY A 144 11.92 -7.87 -23.70
N LYS A 145 11.18 -8.24 -24.74
CA LYS A 145 9.75 -7.93 -24.82
C LYS A 145 9.06 -8.62 -23.65
N VAL A 146 8.72 -7.86 -22.60
CA VAL A 146 8.03 -8.39 -21.43
C VAL A 146 6.61 -8.78 -21.88
N ILE A 147 6.33 -10.08 -21.93
CA ILE A 147 4.99 -10.60 -22.19
C ILE A 147 4.30 -10.73 -20.84
N VAL A 148 3.63 -9.66 -20.40
CA VAL A 148 2.77 -9.75 -19.21
C VAL A 148 1.40 -10.27 -19.65
N PRO A 149 0.96 -11.45 -19.20
CA PRO A 149 -0.36 -11.96 -19.53
C PRO A 149 -1.43 -11.03 -18.94
N SER A 150 -2.08 -10.24 -19.80
CA SER A 150 -3.10 -9.27 -19.42
C SER A 150 -4.46 -9.91 -19.08
N SER A 151 -4.61 -11.21 -19.32
CA SER A 151 -5.87 -11.93 -19.15
C SER A 151 -5.62 -13.36 -18.71
N TRP A 152 -6.53 -13.90 -17.91
CA TRP A 152 -6.52 -15.30 -17.53
C TRP A 152 -6.95 -16.20 -18.71
N SER A 153 -5.97 -16.65 -19.49
CA SER A 153 -6.19 -17.44 -20.71
C SER A 153 -6.24 -18.94 -20.42
N ALA A 154 -7.30 -19.61 -20.88
CA ALA A 154 -7.50 -21.06 -20.84
C ALA A 154 -7.50 -21.70 -19.42
N PRO A 155 -8.29 -21.19 -18.46
CA PRO A 155 -8.50 -21.89 -17.20
C PRO A 155 -9.18 -23.26 -17.43
N VAL A 156 -8.78 -24.26 -16.66
CA VAL A 156 -9.37 -25.61 -16.66
C VAL A 156 -10.02 -25.85 -15.29
N LEU A 157 -11.34 -26.02 -15.30
CA LEU A 157 -12.09 -26.28 -14.08
C LEU A 157 -11.85 -27.69 -13.55
N SER A 158 -11.65 -27.77 -12.24
CA SER A 158 -11.68 -29.02 -11.48
C SER A 158 -12.98 -29.12 -10.69
N PRO A 159 -13.50 -30.33 -10.41
CA PRO A 159 -14.61 -30.47 -9.47
C PRO A 159 -14.17 -30.05 -8.06
N VAL A 160 -15.12 -29.58 -7.25
CA VAL A 160 -14.87 -29.32 -5.81
C VAL A 160 -14.48 -30.64 -5.13
N PRO A 161 -13.37 -30.72 -4.37
CA PRO A 161 -13.01 -31.94 -3.65
C PRO A 161 -14.08 -32.32 -2.61
N THR A 162 -14.35 -33.61 -2.45
CA THR A 162 -15.49 -34.13 -1.65
C THR A 162 -15.50 -33.68 -0.19
N LEU A 163 -14.32 -33.49 0.42
CA LEU A 163 -14.16 -33.10 1.83
C LEU A 163 -13.70 -31.65 1.97
N TYR A 164 -13.89 -30.82 0.94
CA TYR A 164 -13.46 -29.44 0.96
C TYR A 164 -14.51 -28.54 1.63
N PRO A 165 -14.17 -27.87 2.76
CA PRO A 165 -15.07 -26.90 3.37
C PRO A 165 -15.09 -25.62 2.52
N MET A 166 -16.23 -25.36 1.87
CA MET A 166 -16.41 -24.13 1.09
C MET A 166 -16.42 -22.90 1.98
N GLU A 167 -15.64 -21.87 1.61
CA GLU A 167 -15.66 -20.58 2.31
C GLU A 167 -16.98 -19.83 2.09
N ARG A 168 -17.41 -19.03 3.07
CA ARG A 168 -18.63 -18.21 2.92
C ARG A 168 -18.54 -17.19 1.79
N SER A 169 -17.32 -16.81 1.43
CA SER A 169 -17.04 -15.86 0.34
C SER A 169 -16.99 -16.60 -1.00
N ASN A 170 -18.12 -17.20 -1.38
CA ASN A 170 -18.28 -17.90 -2.65
C ASN A 170 -19.58 -17.50 -3.36
N ARG A 171 -19.63 -17.72 -4.67
CA ARG A 171 -20.81 -17.50 -5.51
C ARG A 171 -20.89 -18.59 -6.58
N VAL A 172 -22.07 -19.16 -6.77
CA VAL A 172 -22.37 -20.10 -7.85
C VAL A 172 -23.00 -19.31 -9.00
N LEU A 173 -22.48 -19.50 -10.21
CA LEU A 173 -22.91 -18.80 -11.42
C LEU A 173 -23.42 -19.83 -12.43
N SER A 174 -24.67 -19.67 -12.86
CA SER A 174 -25.26 -20.66 -13.74
C SER A 174 -24.77 -20.53 -15.18
N VAL A 175 -24.29 -21.63 -15.75
CA VAL A 175 -23.86 -21.65 -17.15
C VAL A 175 -25.05 -21.37 -18.09
N HIS A 176 -26.27 -21.73 -17.65
CA HIS A 176 -27.50 -21.48 -18.41
C HIS A 176 -27.85 -19.99 -18.54
N GLU A 177 -27.37 -19.14 -17.63
CA GLU A 177 -27.57 -17.68 -17.66
C GLU A 177 -26.50 -16.97 -18.53
N GLY A 178 -25.70 -17.73 -19.28
CA GLY A 178 -24.65 -17.20 -20.15
C GLY A 178 -23.30 -16.99 -19.45
N HIS A 179 -23.16 -17.44 -18.19
CA HIS A 179 -21.88 -17.40 -17.47
C HIS A 179 -20.94 -18.51 -17.95
N THR A 180 -20.27 -18.28 -19.07
CA THR A 180 -19.19 -19.16 -19.53
C THR A 180 -17.89 -18.89 -18.76
N LEU A 181 -17.03 -19.90 -18.66
CA LEU A 181 -15.75 -19.80 -17.95
C LEU A 181 -14.88 -18.65 -18.47
N ASN A 182 -14.79 -18.47 -19.79
CA ASN A 182 -14.00 -17.40 -20.39
C ASN A 182 -14.57 -16.01 -20.07
N VAL A 183 -15.90 -15.88 -20.01
CA VAL A 183 -16.56 -14.62 -19.62
C VAL A 183 -16.28 -14.30 -18.16
N ILE A 184 -16.41 -15.28 -17.26
CA ILE A 184 -16.08 -15.11 -15.83
C ILE A 184 -14.61 -14.72 -15.66
N ALA A 185 -13.69 -15.48 -16.27
CA ALA A 185 -12.26 -15.23 -16.18
C ALA A 185 -11.89 -13.83 -16.72
N SER A 186 -12.47 -13.41 -17.85
CA SER A 186 -12.27 -12.08 -18.42
C SER A 186 -12.78 -10.97 -17.50
N ARG A 187 -13.96 -11.14 -16.88
CA ARG A 187 -14.52 -10.17 -15.92
C ARG A 187 -13.66 -10.06 -14.68
N ILE A 188 -13.20 -11.20 -14.15
CA ILE A 188 -12.28 -11.25 -13.00
C ILE A 188 -10.96 -10.55 -13.34
N SER A 189 -10.32 -10.86 -14.47
CA SER A 189 -9.08 -10.17 -14.87
C SER A 189 -9.28 -8.65 -15.02
N ALA A 190 -10.40 -8.23 -15.59
CA ALA A 190 -10.73 -6.81 -15.74
C ALA A 190 -10.90 -6.12 -14.38
N VAL A 191 -11.66 -6.71 -13.44
CA VAL A 191 -11.86 -6.10 -12.11
C VAL A 191 -10.56 -6.05 -11.32
N LEU A 192 -9.72 -7.09 -11.39
CA LEU A 192 -8.42 -7.11 -10.70
C LEU A 192 -7.53 -5.97 -11.19
N ARG A 193 -7.48 -5.73 -12.51
CA ARG A 193 -6.77 -4.58 -13.08
C ARG A 193 -7.34 -3.24 -12.57
N ILE A 194 -8.66 -3.05 -12.63
CA ILE A 194 -9.33 -1.80 -12.19
C ILE A 194 -9.01 -1.52 -10.72
N MET A 195 -9.08 -2.55 -9.88
CA MET A 195 -8.76 -2.46 -8.45
C MET A 195 -7.27 -2.44 -8.16
N SER A 196 -6.41 -2.58 -9.18
CA SER A 196 -4.95 -2.63 -9.07
C SER A 196 -4.43 -3.76 -8.18
N VAL A 197 -5.13 -4.90 -8.21
CA VAL A 197 -4.75 -6.14 -7.54
C VAL A 197 -3.78 -6.90 -8.43
N GLN A 198 -2.60 -7.22 -7.91
CA GLN A 198 -1.63 -8.07 -8.60
C GLN A 198 -2.17 -9.50 -8.63
N ALA A 199 -2.09 -10.17 -9.78
CA ALA A 199 -2.61 -11.52 -9.96
C ALA A 199 -1.57 -12.44 -10.60
N LYS A 200 -1.41 -13.64 -10.04
CA LYS A 200 -0.70 -14.77 -10.64
C LYS A 200 -1.72 -15.87 -10.91
N TYR A 201 -1.99 -16.12 -12.19
CA TYR A 201 -3.00 -17.10 -12.63
C TYR A 201 -2.41 -18.50 -12.75
N PHE A 202 -3.22 -19.50 -12.40
CA PHE A 202 -2.95 -20.92 -12.56
C PHE A 202 -4.09 -21.53 -13.38
N ASN A 203 -3.73 -22.33 -14.39
CA ASN A 203 -4.73 -22.88 -15.31
C ASN A 203 -5.24 -24.26 -14.89
N LYS A 204 -4.49 -25.00 -14.07
CA LYS A 204 -4.86 -26.37 -13.65
C LYS A 204 -4.37 -26.65 -12.22
N PRO A 205 -5.27 -26.64 -11.20
CA PRO A 205 -6.66 -26.18 -11.30
C PRO A 205 -6.75 -24.68 -11.66
N ALA A 206 -7.90 -24.25 -12.18
CA ALA A 206 -8.17 -22.84 -12.39
C ALA A 206 -8.20 -22.06 -11.06
N SER A 207 -7.08 -21.44 -10.69
CA SER A 207 -6.97 -20.58 -9.53
C SER A 207 -6.13 -19.32 -9.80
N ALA A 208 -6.12 -18.38 -8.87
CA ALA A 208 -5.24 -17.23 -8.89
C ALA A 208 -4.76 -16.86 -7.48
N ALA A 209 -3.48 -16.53 -7.36
CA ALA A 209 -2.94 -15.85 -6.19
C ALA A 209 -3.01 -14.35 -6.42
N LEU A 210 -3.64 -13.63 -5.50
CA LEU A 210 -3.92 -12.22 -5.59
C LEU A 210 -3.23 -11.48 -4.44
N LEU A 211 -2.67 -10.31 -4.73
CA LEU A 211 -2.11 -9.40 -3.74
C LEU A 211 -2.72 -8.01 -3.94
N THR A 212 -3.35 -7.47 -2.90
CA THR A 212 -3.91 -6.10 -2.94
C THR A 212 -2.81 -5.05 -2.68
N PRO A 213 -3.04 -3.77 -3.06
CA PRO A 213 -2.14 -2.67 -2.70
C PRO A 213 -1.90 -2.51 -1.19
N GLU A 214 -2.81 -3.00 -0.37
CA GLU A 214 -2.71 -3.03 1.10
C GLU A 214 -2.08 -4.33 1.64
N HIS A 215 -1.43 -5.12 0.78
CA HIS A 215 -0.81 -6.43 1.11
C HIS A 215 -1.75 -7.47 1.73
N VAL A 216 -3.00 -7.49 1.30
CA VAL A 216 -3.90 -8.60 1.60
C VAL A 216 -3.72 -9.67 0.53
N GLU A 217 -3.34 -10.87 0.96
CA GLU A 217 -3.20 -12.03 0.09
C GLU A 217 -4.53 -12.77 0.00
N ILE A 218 -5.02 -12.92 -1.23
CA ILE A 218 -6.30 -13.58 -1.52
C ILE A 218 -6.05 -14.72 -2.49
N TRP A 219 -6.61 -15.89 -2.18
CA TRP A 219 -6.65 -17.02 -3.10
C TRP A 219 -8.00 -17.09 -3.76
N LEU A 220 -8.02 -17.09 -5.09
CA LEU A 220 -9.23 -17.24 -5.88
C LEU A 220 -9.23 -18.61 -6.53
N ALA A 221 -10.33 -19.35 -6.40
CA ALA A 221 -10.51 -20.64 -7.04
C ALA A 221 -11.78 -20.68 -7.89
N LEU A 222 -11.71 -21.34 -9.04
CA LEU A 222 -12.85 -21.64 -9.90
C LEU A 222 -13.08 -23.14 -9.92
N TRP A 223 -14.27 -23.55 -9.53
CA TRP A 223 -14.67 -24.96 -9.44
C TRP A 223 -15.84 -25.26 -10.37
N LYS A 224 -15.94 -26.51 -10.81
CA LYS A 224 -17.13 -27.05 -11.47
C LYS A 224 -18.03 -27.69 -10.42
N THR A 225 -19.28 -27.25 -10.32
CA THR A 225 -20.27 -27.88 -9.44
C THR A 225 -20.79 -29.20 -10.06
N PRO A 226 -21.45 -30.08 -9.27
CA PRO A 226 -22.10 -31.28 -9.81
C PRO A 226 -23.18 -30.97 -10.85
N SER A 227 -23.84 -29.82 -10.77
CA SER A 227 -24.82 -29.34 -11.77
C SER A 227 -24.18 -28.90 -13.10
N GLY A 228 -22.85 -28.75 -13.13
CA GLY A 228 -22.12 -28.19 -14.27
C GLY A 228 -22.00 -26.68 -14.26
N ASP A 229 -22.54 -26.01 -13.23
CA ASP A 229 -22.35 -24.58 -12.99
C ASP A 229 -20.92 -24.27 -12.53
N ILE A 230 -20.57 -22.98 -12.51
CA ILE A 230 -19.24 -22.52 -12.12
C ILE A 230 -19.32 -21.88 -10.74
N GLN A 231 -18.54 -22.39 -9.79
CA GLN A 231 -18.43 -21.83 -8.46
C GLN A 231 -17.14 -21.01 -8.36
N VAL A 232 -17.29 -19.75 -7.97
CA VAL A 232 -16.20 -18.81 -7.73
C VAL A 232 -16.04 -18.65 -6.24
N GLU A 233 -14.83 -18.88 -5.74
CA GLU A 233 -14.50 -18.77 -4.33
C GLU A 233 -13.31 -17.85 -4.13
N VAL A 234 -13.36 -17.02 -3.09
CA VAL A 234 -12.23 -16.21 -2.64
C VAL A 234 -11.93 -16.51 -1.17
N GLN A 235 -10.66 -16.73 -0.86
CA GLN A 235 -10.18 -17.08 0.48
C GLN A 235 -9.09 -16.12 0.91
N ARG A 236 -9.15 -15.62 2.14
CA ARG A 236 -8.06 -14.81 2.70
C ARG A 236 -6.91 -15.74 3.11
N ARG A 237 -5.70 -15.45 2.64
CA ARG A 237 -4.47 -16.14 3.07
C ARG A 237 -3.74 -15.33 4.14
N ARG A 238 -3.60 -14.02 3.93
CA ARG A 238 -2.90 -13.09 4.83
C ARG A 238 -3.54 -11.69 4.77
N GLY A 239 -3.37 -10.90 5.84
CA GLY A 239 -3.74 -9.48 5.88
C GLY A 239 -5.08 -9.17 6.55
N ASP A 240 -5.52 -7.92 6.50
CA ASP A 240 -6.72 -7.41 7.18
C ASP A 240 -8.03 -8.00 6.61
N SER A 241 -8.96 -8.35 7.51
CA SER A 241 -10.24 -8.97 7.15
C SER A 241 -11.22 -7.98 6.53
N VAL A 242 -11.22 -6.71 6.96
CA VAL A 242 -12.11 -5.67 6.41
C VAL A 242 -11.75 -5.41 4.95
N THR A 243 -10.45 -5.28 4.69
CA THR A 243 -9.90 -5.12 3.35
C THR A 243 -10.18 -6.34 2.49
N PHE A 244 -9.97 -7.56 3.01
CA PHE A 244 -10.35 -8.80 2.31
C PHE A 244 -11.83 -8.80 1.90
N HIS A 245 -12.76 -8.51 2.82
CA HIS A 245 -14.19 -8.53 2.51
C HIS A 245 -14.55 -7.48 1.46
N ARG A 246 -13.92 -6.29 1.50
CA ARG A 246 -14.09 -5.25 0.48
C ARG A 246 -13.70 -5.77 -0.91
N TYR A 247 -12.50 -6.32 -1.08
CA TYR A 247 -12.05 -6.83 -2.38
C TYR A 247 -12.79 -8.09 -2.81
N GLY A 248 -13.01 -9.03 -1.89
CA GLY A 248 -13.72 -10.29 -2.14
C GLY A 248 -15.14 -10.05 -2.67
N ARG A 249 -15.85 -9.08 -2.09
CA ARG A 249 -17.17 -8.65 -2.58
C ARG A 249 -17.12 -8.20 -4.05
N PHE A 250 -16.23 -7.26 -4.39
CA PHE A 250 -16.14 -6.75 -5.76
C PHE A 250 -15.68 -7.82 -6.77
N ILE A 251 -14.84 -8.78 -6.37
CA ILE A 251 -14.45 -9.92 -7.21
C ILE A 251 -15.66 -10.80 -7.51
N LEU A 252 -16.47 -11.13 -6.49
CA LEU A 252 -17.67 -11.97 -6.66
C LEU A 252 -18.81 -11.25 -7.42
N GLU A 253 -18.95 -9.93 -7.23
CA GLU A 253 -19.85 -9.09 -8.05
C GLU A 253 -19.40 -9.07 -9.51
N ALA A 254 -18.10 -8.88 -9.77
CA ALA A 254 -17.55 -8.88 -11.12
C ALA A 254 -17.73 -10.23 -11.83
N ALA A 255 -17.54 -11.34 -11.11
CA ALA A 255 -17.78 -12.67 -11.66
C ALA A 255 -19.24 -12.82 -12.14
N GLY A 256 -20.20 -12.34 -11.34
CA GLY A 256 -21.62 -12.26 -11.72
C GLY A 256 -21.93 -11.26 -12.83
N GLY A 257 -21.07 -10.26 -13.06
CA GLY A 257 -21.31 -9.18 -14.01
C GLY A 257 -22.05 -7.98 -13.39
N ASP A 258 -22.08 -7.89 -12.06
CA ASP A 258 -22.74 -6.83 -11.30
C ASP A 258 -21.76 -5.72 -10.85
N PHE A 259 -20.47 -5.83 -11.19
CA PHE A 259 -19.46 -4.89 -10.74
C PHE A 259 -19.60 -3.51 -11.40
N CYS A 260 -19.72 -2.48 -10.57
CA CYS A 260 -19.65 -1.08 -10.96
C CYS A 260 -18.27 -0.50 -10.59
N PRO A 261 -17.45 -0.04 -11.56
CA PRO A 261 -16.17 0.58 -11.27
C PRO A 261 -16.24 1.83 -10.39
N ASP A 262 -17.33 2.58 -10.46
CA ASP A 262 -17.50 3.83 -9.71
C ASP A 262 -17.70 3.56 -8.21
N ASP A 263 -18.39 2.48 -7.84
CA ASP A 263 -18.60 2.09 -6.44
C ASP A 263 -17.28 1.78 -5.72
N PHE A 264 -16.27 1.29 -6.45
CA PHE A 264 -14.93 1.08 -5.92
C PHE A 264 -14.16 2.40 -5.75
N ARG A 265 -14.36 3.38 -6.67
CA ARG A 265 -13.60 4.64 -6.72
C ARG A 265 -14.05 5.69 -5.70
N VAL A 266 -15.32 5.67 -5.29
CA VAL A 266 -15.96 6.73 -4.47
C VAL A 266 -15.39 6.84 -3.03
N GLN A 267 -14.39 6.05 -2.64
CA GLN A 267 -13.98 5.97 -1.22
C GLN A 267 -12.97 7.02 -0.73
N SER A 268 -12.28 7.79 -1.58
CA SER A 268 -11.32 8.79 -1.10
C SER A 268 -11.83 10.22 -1.30
N PRO A 269 -12.13 10.99 -0.23
CA PRO A 269 -12.45 12.40 -0.36
C PRO A 269 -11.29 13.17 -1.00
N SER A 270 -11.60 14.23 -1.77
CA SER A 270 -10.57 15.08 -2.36
C SER A 270 -9.79 15.83 -1.28
N LEU A 271 -8.51 16.10 -1.52
CA LEU A 271 -7.70 16.90 -0.57
C LEU A 271 -8.27 18.30 -0.36
N ALA A 272 -8.87 18.91 -1.41
CA ALA A 272 -9.55 20.19 -1.30
C ALA A 272 -10.74 20.14 -0.33
N TYR A 273 -11.52 19.06 -0.37
CA TYR A 273 -12.61 18.83 0.57
C TYR A 273 -12.08 18.65 2.00
N LEU A 274 -11.02 17.86 2.18
CA LEU A 274 -10.40 17.63 3.50
C LEU A 274 -9.84 18.91 4.12
N LYS A 275 -9.13 19.74 3.33
CA LYS A 275 -8.67 21.07 3.76
C LYS A 275 -9.83 21.96 4.21
N SER A 276 -10.93 21.96 3.45
CA SER A 276 -12.12 22.75 3.78
C SER A 276 -12.77 22.25 5.07
N ALA A 277 -12.91 20.93 5.24
CA ALA A 277 -13.46 20.31 6.44
C ALA A 277 -12.58 20.58 7.67
N GLU A 278 -11.26 20.50 7.53
CA GLU A 278 -10.33 20.80 8.62
C GLU A 278 -10.40 22.26 9.04
N THR A 279 -10.52 23.20 8.10
CA THR A 279 -10.69 24.63 8.41
C THR A 279 -11.93 24.86 9.27
N LEU A 280 -13.03 24.15 8.98
CA LEU A 280 -14.26 24.21 9.77
C LEU A 280 -14.10 23.58 11.17
N LEU A 281 -13.35 22.48 11.27
CA LEU A 281 -13.14 21.77 12.52
C LEU A 281 -12.06 22.40 13.42
N THR A 282 -11.18 23.23 12.86
CA THR A 282 -10.06 23.85 13.60
C THR A 282 -10.54 24.68 14.79
N THR A 283 -11.74 25.27 14.71
CA THR A 283 -12.36 26.01 15.81
C THR A 283 -12.74 25.12 16.99
N GLU A 284 -13.07 23.86 16.74
CA GLU A 284 -13.51 22.89 17.77
C GLU A 284 -12.36 22.00 18.28
N LEU A 285 -11.32 21.79 17.45
CA LEU A 285 -10.24 20.84 17.69
C LEU A 285 -9.08 21.42 18.50
N GLY A 286 -9.33 21.89 19.73
CA GLY A 286 -8.27 22.24 20.71
C GLY A 286 -7.23 23.27 20.22
N SER A 287 -6.17 23.48 21.00
CA SER A 287 -5.09 24.40 20.60
C SER A 287 -4.17 23.74 19.55
N VAL A 288 -3.61 24.55 18.64
CA VAL A 288 -2.62 24.08 17.64
C VAL A 288 -1.42 23.41 18.33
N ALA A 289 -1.01 23.92 19.50
CA ALA A 289 0.11 23.40 20.27
C ALA A 289 -0.16 21.98 20.79
N ASP A 290 -1.37 21.70 21.28
CA ASP A 290 -1.74 20.36 21.74
C ASP A 290 -1.73 19.36 20.58
N ARG A 291 -2.28 19.76 19.42
CA ARG A 291 -2.28 18.92 18.21
C ARG A 291 -0.87 18.62 17.71
N HIS A 292 0.03 19.60 17.78
CA HIS A 292 1.43 19.40 17.41
C HIS A 292 2.11 18.40 18.35
N ARG A 293 1.90 18.55 19.66
CA ARG A 293 2.42 17.63 20.68
C ARG A 293 1.91 16.20 20.48
N GLU A 294 0.63 16.02 20.15
CA GLU A 294 0.07 14.70 19.83
C GLU A 294 0.78 14.05 18.64
N ALA A 295 1.08 14.82 17.59
CA ALA A 295 1.80 14.34 16.42
C ALA A 295 3.28 14.02 16.73
N GLU A 296 3.93 14.80 17.60
CA GLU A 296 5.27 14.51 18.11
C GLU A 296 5.30 13.20 18.90
N THR A 297 4.38 13.02 19.86
CA THR A 297 4.25 11.77 20.61
C THR A 297 4.02 10.58 19.68
N ALA A 298 3.20 10.73 18.64
CA ALA A 298 2.98 9.68 17.65
C ALA A 298 4.27 9.32 16.88
N LEU A 299 5.09 10.32 16.52
CA LEU A 299 6.38 10.10 15.86
C LEU A 299 7.40 9.42 16.79
N GLU A 300 7.40 9.75 18.08
CA GLU A 300 8.24 9.08 19.08
C GLU A 300 7.88 7.59 19.18
N LEU A 301 6.60 7.26 19.30
CA LEU A 301 6.12 5.87 19.32
C LEU A 301 6.46 5.12 18.02
N ILE A 302 6.33 5.78 16.87
CA ILE A 302 6.73 5.22 15.58
C ILE A 302 8.23 4.91 15.56
N TYR A 303 9.06 5.83 16.05
CA TYR A 303 10.49 5.62 16.12
C TYR A 303 10.87 4.44 17.02
N ASP A 304 10.23 4.31 18.18
CA ASP A 304 10.45 3.18 19.09
C ASP A 304 10.10 1.84 18.42
N MET A 305 9.02 1.81 17.62
CA MET A 305 8.64 0.63 16.83
C MET A 305 9.63 0.34 15.69
N LEU A 306 10.09 1.38 14.97
CA LEU A 306 11.03 1.24 13.86
C LEU A 306 12.45 0.81 14.29
N THR A 307 12.81 1.06 15.55
CA THR A 307 14.11 0.68 16.12
C THR A 307 14.06 -0.56 17.01
N ASN A 308 12.87 -1.18 17.14
CA ASN A 308 12.69 -2.42 17.88
C ASN A 308 13.46 -3.58 17.24
N ASP A 309 13.78 -4.64 17.97
CA ASP A 309 14.47 -5.83 17.47
C ASP A 309 13.56 -6.77 16.67
N ARG A 310 12.25 -6.60 16.72
CA ARG A 310 11.30 -7.46 16.02
C ARG A 310 10.84 -6.87 14.69
N LEU A 311 10.84 -7.70 13.63
CA LEU A 311 10.39 -7.31 12.29
C LEU A 311 8.91 -6.90 12.24
N ASP A 312 8.05 -7.54 13.02
CA ASP A 312 6.62 -7.22 13.08
C ASP A 312 6.36 -5.85 13.72
N ALA A 313 7.08 -5.50 14.78
CA ALA A 313 7.05 -4.18 15.39
C ALA A 313 7.51 -3.09 14.41
N ARG A 314 8.59 -3.36 13.65
CA ARG A 314 9.08 -2.44 12.62
C ARG A 314 8.07 -2.22 11.50
N LEU A 315 7.45 -3.31 11.04
CA LEU A 315 6.39 -3.25 10.03
C LEU A 315 5.22 -2.40 10.54
N LEU A 316 4.76 -2.63 11.78
CA LEU A 316 3.71 -1.84 12.40
C LEU A 316 4.08 -0.35 12.54
N GLY A 317 5.34 -0.05 12.89
CA GLY A 317 5.85 1.32 12.94
C GLY A 317 5.78 2.01 11.59
N LEU A 318 6.13 1.29 10.51
CA LEU A 318 6.12 1.83 9.16
C LEU A 318 4.70 1.96 8.58
N GLU A 319 3.82 1.02 8.88
CA GLU A 319 2.38 1.13 8.61
C GLU A 319 1.80 2.36 9.30
N SER A 320 2.10 2.55 10.59
CA SER A 320 1.65 3.71 11.38
C SER A 320 2.18 5.02 10.79
N LEU A 321 3.42 5.06 10.31
CA LEU A 321 3.97 6.23 9.63
C LEU A 321 3.30 6.49 8.28
N ALA A 322 2.97 5.44 7.52
CA ALA A 322 2.22 5.57 6.27
C ALA A 322 0.82 6.17 6.52
N LEU A 323 0.17 5.82 7.62
CA LEU A 323 -1.09 6.43 8.07
C LEU A 323 -0.91 7.89 8.46
N LEU A 324 0.10 8.18 9.28
CA LEU A 324 0.37 9.52 9.80
C LEU A 324 0.74 10.51 8.69
N THR A 325 1.31 10.02 7.59
CA THR A 325 1.67 10.82 6.43
C THR A 325 0.56 10.94 5.39
N ASP A 326 -0.51 10.13 5.47
CA ASP A 326 -1.63 10.18 4.54
C ASP A 326 -2.65 11.27 4.93
N PRO A 327 -2.77 12.36 4.16
CA PRO A 327 -3.70 13.46 4.45
C PRO A 327 -5.18 13.04 4.40
N ARG A 328 -5.51 11.85 3.86
CA ARG A 328 -6.88 11.32 3.82
C ARG A 328 -7.25 10.53 5.07
N ARG A 329 -6.26 10.14 5.88
CA ARG A 329 -6.45 9.29 7.06
C ARG A 329 -6.08 10.01 8.35
N THR A 330 -5.25 11.04 8.25
CA THR A 330 -4.73 11.80 9.38
C THR A 330 -5.00 13.30 9.16
N ARG A 331 -5.12 14.06 10.25
CA ARG A 331 -5.23 15.53 10.21
C ARG A 331 -4.04 16.14 9.45
N LEU A 332 -4.25 17.24 8.75
CA LEU A 332 -3.22 17.81 7.89
C LEU A 332 -2.06 18.37 8.72
N ASP A 333 -2.32 19.00 9.86
CA ASP A 333 -1.25 19.50 10.76
C ASP A 333 -0.27 18.39 11.17
N ALA A 334 -0.80 17.23 11.55
CA ALA A 334 0.01 16.06 11.89
C ALA A 334 0.73 15.47 10.65
N CYS A 335 0.05 15.41 9.50
CA CYS A 335 0.67 15.00 8.24
C CYS A 335 1.83 15.92 7.84
N LYS A 336 1.68 17.24 8.02
CA LYS A 336 2.73 18.23 7.73
C LYS A 336 3.96 17.98 8.61
N LEU A 337 3.75 17.74 9.91
CA LEU A 337 4.84 17.45 10.82
C LEU A 337 5.55 16.15 10.46
N ALA A 338 4.80 15.08 10.21
CA ALA A 338 5.34 13.78 9.79
C ALA A 338 6.09 13.90 8.45
N ALA A 339 5.56 14.68 7.49
CA ALA A 339 6.21 14.95 6.22
C ALA A 339 7.56 15.66 6.39
N ARG A 340 7.66 16.64 7.28
CA ARG A 340 8.93 17.31 7.59
C ARG A 340 9.93 16.36 8.25
N ALA A 341 9.47 15.53 9.18
CA ALA A 341 10.31 14.52 9.82
C ALA A 341 10.90 13.56 8.77
N VAL A 342 10.07 13.03 7.86
CA VAL A 342 10.50 12.10 6.81
C VAL A 342 11.38 12.76 5.75
N LEU A 343 11.10 14.00 5.32
CA LEU A 343 11.84 14.64 4.24
C LEU A 343 13.15 15.28 4.69
N PHE A 344 13.17 15.88 5.88
CA PHE A 344 14.28 16.75 6.30
C PHE A 344 14.96 16.31 7.59
N GLY A 345 14.39 15.34 8.33
CA GLY A 345 14.89 14.95 9.64
C GLY A 345 14.73 16.04 10.69
N SER A 346 13.76 16.95 10.54
CA SER A 346 13.60 18.13 11.41
C SER A 346 12.14 18.58 11.48
N ASN A 347 11.75 19.27 12.56
CA ASN A 347 10.42 19.88 12.71
C ASN A 347 10.27 21.24 11.98
N GLY A 348 11.38 21.81 11.48
CA GLY A 348 11.43 23.08 10.76
C GLY A 348 11.83 24.29 11.61
N LEU A 349 12.14 24.12 12.90
CA LEU A 349 12.52 25.18 13.83
C LEU A 349 14.02 25.14 14.18
N ASP A 350 14.93 24.97 13.22
CA ASP A 350 16.40 24.94 13.38
C ASP A 350 17.00 24.00 14.46
N GLU A 351 16.17 23.39 15.31
CA GLU A 351 16.54 22.46 16.36
C GLU A 351 16.62 21.07 15.75
N LYS A 352 17.80 20.46 15.91
CA LYS A 352 18.05 19.09 15.51
C LYS A 352 17.25 18.17 16.44
N ASN A 353 16.15 17.63 15.94
CA ASN A 353 15.45 16.54 16.62
C ASN A 353 16.08 15.20 16.18
N PRO A 354 16.80 14.49 17.07
CA PRO A 354 17.49 13.25 16.71
C PRO A 354 16.54 12.11 16.32
N ILE A 355 15.30 12.12 16.82
CA ILE A 355 14.29 11.11 16.50
C ILE A 355 13.85 11.25 15.04
N MET A 356 13.50 12.48 14.64
CA MET A 356 13.10 12.75 13.26
C MET A 356 14.24 12.46 12.28
N ASP A 357 15.48 12.78 12.63
CA ASP A 357 16.65 12.49 11.81
C ASP A 357 16.85 10.98 11.58
N LYS A 358 16.60 10.17 12.61
CA LYS A 358 16.66 8.70 12.50
C LYS A 358 15.50 8.14 11.70
N ILE A 359 14.28 8.65 11.86
CA ILE A 359 13.13 8.27 11.01
C ILE A 359 13.47 8.54 9.53
N HIS A 360 13.95 9.75 9.22
CA HIS A 360 14.41 10.10 7.88
C HIS A 360 15.43 9.09 7.34
N HIS A 361 16.46 8.77 8.14
CA HIS A 361 17.49 7.81 7.73
C HIS A 361 16.94 6.40 7.47
N ILE A 362 16.07 5.89 8.33
CA ILE A 362 15.45 4.56 8.19
C ILE A 362 14.63 4.49 6.90
N ILE A 363 13.79 5.51 6.62
CA ILE A 363 12.97 5.52 5.40
C ILE A 363 13.84 5.53 4.15
N LEU A 364 14.92 6.31 4.13
CA LEU A 364 15.85 6.35 3.01
C LEU A 364 16.57 5.01 2.82
N ASN A 365 17.05 4.38 3.89
CA ASN A 365 17.70 3.07 3.83
C ASN A 365 16.76 2.00 3.27
N ILE A 366 15.51 1.93 3.76
CA ILE A 366 14.53 0.98 3.25
C ILE A 366 14.24 1.25 1.77
N ALA A 367 13.97 2.49 1.39
CA ALA A 367 13.60 2.85 0.03
C ALA A 367 14.74 2.64 -0.98
N GLN A 368 15.99 2.95 -0.61
CA GLN A 368 17.14 2.96 -1.53
C GLN A 368 17.98 1.68 -1.47
N LYS A 369 18.23 1.17 -0.25
CA LYS A 369 19.11 0.02 0.00
C LYS A 369 18.35 -1.28 0.27
N ARG A 370 17.04 -1.20 0.58
CA ARG A 370 16.23 -2.33 1.04
C ARG A 370 16.80 -2.96 2.32
N CYS A 371 17.27 -2.11 3.22
CA CYS A 371 17.82 -2.50 4.51
C CYS A 371 17.29 -1.60 5.62
N MET A 372 17.33 -2.09 6.87
CA MET A 372 17.01 -1.28 8.06
C MET A 372 18.23 -0.58 8.68
N GLY A 373 19.45 -1.04 8.35
CA GLY A 373 20.72 -0.48 8.85
C GLY A 373 21.33 -1.24 10.04
N ASP A 374 20.62 -2.20 10.62
CA ASP A 374 21.04 -3.02 11.77
C ASP A 374 20.67 -4.50 11.57
N GLU A 375 20.80 -4.98 10.34
CA GLU A 375 20.40 -6.32 9.91
C GLU A 375 21.07 -7.44 10.71
N ASP A 376 22.32 -7.25 11.14
CA ASP A 376 23.05 -8.23 11.94
C ASP A 376 22.28 -8.62 13.21
N LYS A 377 21.63 -7.66 13.88
CA LYS A 377 20.82 -7.92 15.08
C LYS A 377 19.51 -8.62 14.77
N LEU A 378 18.91 -8.29 13.62
CA LEU A 378 17.66 -8.92 13.19
C LEU A 378 17.87 -10.38 12.80
N LEU A 379 18.98 -10.67 12.12
CA LEU A 379 19.29 -12.01 11.63
C LEU A 379 19.72 -12.95 12.76
N ASP A 380 20.37 -12.44 13.81
CA ASP A 380 20.74 -13.22 15.00
C ASP A 380 19.49 -13.79 15.69
N GLY A 381 18.38 -13.03 15.74
CA GLY A 381 17.10 -13.49 16.27
C GLY A 381 16.31 -14.42 15.33
N MET A 382 16.69 -14.53 14.06
CA MET A 382 16.04 -15.40 13.06
C MET A 382 16.88 -16.63 12.72
N ALA A 383 18.07 -16.78 13.30
CA ALA A 383 18.84 -18.01 13.21
C ALA A 383 18.02 -19.11 13.89
N VAL A 384 17.22 -19.81 13.09
CA VAL A 384 16.61 -21.06 13.50
C VAL A 384 17.78 -21.98 13.77
N ASP A 385 17.84 -22.53 14.98
CA ASP A 385 18.69 -23.67 15.29
C ASP A 385 18.22 -24.80 14.36
N TYR A 386 18.78 -24.83 13.14
CA TYR A 386 18.66 -25.97 12.26
C TYR A 386 19.37 -27.09 12.99
N ASP A 387 18.60 -27.90 13.72
CA ASP A 387 19.07 -29.10 14.40
C ASP A 387 19.81 -29.92 13.33
N SER A 388 21.14 -29.88 13.44
CA SER A 388 22.16 -30.33 12.49
C SER A 388 22.20 -31.86 12.30
N ASP A 389 21.10 -32.55 12.54
CA ASP A 389 21.02 -34.01 12.46
C ASP A 389 20.62 -34.50 11.05
N ASP A 390 20.26 -33.58 10.14
CA ASP A 390 20.05 -33.87 8.71
C ASP A 390 21.35 -33.55 7.92
N GLU A 391 22.34 -34.44 8.05
CA GLU A 391 23.54 -34.50 7.21
C GLU A 391 23.14 -34.82 5.75
N ASP A 392 22.70 -33.81 5.01
CA ASP A 392 22.41 -33.95 3.57
C ASP A 392 23.71 -34.13 2.78
N PHE A 393 23.87 -35.36 2.33
CA PHE A 393 24.99 -36.03 1.69
C PHE A 393 25.40 -35.50 0.29
N PHE A 394 25.01 -34.29 -0.09
CA PHE A 394 25.36 -33.71 -1.40
C PHE A 394 25.55 -32.20 -1.30
N ASP A 395 26.78 -31.72 -1.12
CA ASP A 395 27.21 -30.38 -1.57
C ASP A 395 28.76 -30.28 -1.55
N ASP A 396 29.40 -31.07 -2.41
CA ASP A 396 30.73 -30.78 -2.94
C ASP A 396 30.51 -30.10 -4.31
N ASP A 397 30.34 -28.78 -4.30
CA ASP A 397 30.75 -27.89 -5.40
C ASP A 397 30.81 -26.45 -4.87
N GLU A 398 31.90 -26.24 -4.14
CA GLU A 398 32.56 -24.99 -3.83
C GLU A 398 32.67 -24.11 -5.09
N LEU A 399 32.45 -22.79 -4.95
CA LEU A 399 32.72 -21.71 -5.92
C LEU A 399 31.51 -21.18 -6.71
N ASP A 400 30.55 -20.56 -6.01
CA ASP A 400 30.08 -19.25 -6.44
C ASP A 400 29.62 -18.41 -5.24
N ALA A 401 30.05 -17.15 -5.23
CA ALA A 401 29.99 -16.16 -4.17
C ALA A 401 28.85 -16.33 -3.12
N GLN A 402 29.26 -16.48 -1.85
CA GLN A 402 28.49 -16.40 -0.61
C GLN A 402 27.67 -15.10 -0.49
N GLN A 403 26.67 -14.88 -1.35
CA GLN A 403 25.51 -14.11 -0.96
C GLN A 403 24.83 -14.97 0.10
N LYS A 404 25.07 -14.64 1.38
CA LYS A 404 24.35 -15.21 2.51
C LYS A 404 22.87 -15.13 2.17
N GLU A 405 22.28 -16.25 1.75
CA GLU A 405 20.89 -16.28 1.34
C GLU A 405 20.06 -15.91 2.56
N LEU A 406 19.54 -14.68 2.56
CA LEU A 406 18.69 -14.23 3.65
C LEU A 406 17.44 -15.09 3.67
N PRO A 407 16.90 -15.43 4.87
CA PRO A 407 15.69 -16.23 4.97
C PRO A 407 14.56 -15.67 4.08
N PRO A 408 13.77 -16.51 3.41
CA PRO A 408 12.69 -16.06 2.53
C PRO A 408 11.68 -15.16 3.25
N GLU A 409 11.42 -15.42 4.54
CA GLU A 409 10.55 -14.61 5.40
C GLU A 409 11.06 -13.17 5.57
N TYR A 410 12.38 -12.99 5.62
CA TYR A 410 13.01 -11.67 5.67
C TYR A 410 12.79 -10.93 4.36
N ASN A 411 13.02 -11.59 3.23
CA ASN A 411 12.84 -10.99 1.89
C ASN A 411 11.38 -10.59 1.61
N ASP A 412 10.43 -11.41 2.05
CA ASP A 412 9.01 -11.11 1.96
C ASP A 412 8.63 -9.91 2.82
N THR A 413 9.10 -9.89 4.07
CA THR A 413 8.87 -8.75 4.99
C THR A 413 9.52 -7.48 4.46
N MET A 414 10.74 -7.56 3.94
CA MET A 414 11.44 -6.41 3.36
C MET A 414 10.73 -5.88 2.12
N THR A 415 10.10 -6.75 1.32
CA THR A 415 9.26 -6.30 0.21
C THR A 415 8.12 -5.41 0.69
N ILE A 416 7.45 -5.80 1.78
CA ILE A 416 6.35 -5.05 2.40
C ILE A 416 6.88 -3.74 3.01
N LEU A 417 8.02 -3.77 3.70
CA LEU A 417 8.65 -2.58 4.25
C LEU A 417 9.00 -1.57 3.15
N VAL A 418 9.60 -2.02 2.05
CA VAL A 418 9.92 -1.18 0.88
C VAL A 418 8.65 -0.53 0.32
N HIS A 419 7.57 -1.28 0.21
CA HIS A 419 6.30 -0.73 -0.25
C HIS A 419 5.81 0.40 0.66
N HIS A 420 5.79 0.20 1.98
CA HIS A 420 5.35 1.23 2.91
C HIS A 420 6.27 2.45 2.93
N ALA A 421 7.60 2.26 2.84
CA ALA A 421 8.53 3.37 2.73
C ALA A 421 8.29 4.21 1.45
N LEU A 422 8.02 3.56 0.31
CA LEU A 422 7.66 4.24 -0.93
C LEU A 422 6.29 4.96 -0.82
N ASN A 423 5.32 4.36 -0.12
CA ASN A 423 4.03 5.03 0.15
C ASN A 423 4.21 6.25 1.05
N VAL A 424 5.01 6.14 2.12
CA VAL A 424 5.38 7.25 3.00
C VAL A 424 5.98 8.37 2.15
N LEU A 425 6.97 8.08 1.30
CA LEU A 425 7.57 9.07 0.40
C LEU A 425 6.53 9.72 -0.54
N ALA A 426 5.65 8.92 -1.16
CA ALA A 426 4.61 9.44 -2.04
C ALA A 426 3.63 10.37 -1.29
N ASN A 427 3.24 9.99 -0.08
CA ASN A 427 2.33 10.75 0.76
C ASN A 427 2.95 12.08 1.21
N VAL A 428 4.19 12.09 1.68
CA VAL A 428 4.84 13.31 2.17
C VAL A 428 5.09 14.33 1.05
N TRP A 429 5.36 13.86 -0.17
CA TRP A 429 5.47 14.73 -1.33
C TRP A 429 4.11 15.26 -1.79
N GLU A 430 3.04 14.46 -1.69
CA GLU A 430 1.68 14.91 -1.98
C GLU A 430 1.24 16.00 -1.00
N VAL A 431 1.50 15.79 0.29
CA VAL A 431 1.30 16.79 1.33
C VAL A 431 2.09 18.04 1.00
N THR A 432 3.40 17.93 0.73
CA THR A 432 4.26 19.09 0.45
C THR A 432 3.79 19.86 -0.79
N ALA A 433 3.43 19.17 -1.87
CA ALA A 433 2.90 19.80 -3.09
C ALA A 433 1.62 20.60 -2.84
N SER A 434 0.79 20.13 -1.89
CA SER A 434 -0.47 20.81 -1.55
C SER A 434 -0.29 22.04 -0.66
N LEU A 435 0.87 22.24 -0.03
CA LEU A 435 1.13 23.35 0.90
C LEU A 435 1.70 24.58 0.23
N ASP A 436 2.23 24.45 -0.98
CA ASP A 436 2.83 25.57 -1.71
C ASP A 436 1.77 26.58 -2.22
N GLU A 437 0.49 26.39 -1.88
CA GLU A 437 -0.60 27.34 -2.07
C GLU A 437 -0.60 28.50 -1.06
N GLU A 438 0.23 28.43 0.00
CA GLU A 438 0.37 29.55 0.94
C GLU A 438 1.06 30.74 0.25
N PRO A 439 0.44 31.94 0.19
CA PRO A 439 0.81 33.04 -0.71
C PRO A 439 2.21 33.65 -0.48
N GLU A 440 2.91 33.26 0.60
CA GLU A 440 4.23 33.77 0.95
C GLU A 440 5.40 32.86 0.51
N MET A 441 5.14 31.67 -0.03
CA MET A 441 6.19 30.80 -0.59
C MET A 441 6.37 31.04 -2.10
N THR A 442 7.34 31.88 -2.44
CA THR A 442 7.81 32.05 -3.83
C THR A 442 8.29 30.71 -4.43
N VAL A 443 7.98 30.44 -5.71
CA VAL A 443 8.41 29.26 -6.51
C VAL A 443 9.89 28.90 -6.33
N SER A 444 10.78 29.88 -6.11
CA SER A 444 12.21 29.62 -5.86
C SER A 444 12.48 28.75 -4.62
N LYS A 445 11.59 28.74 -3.62
CA LYS A 445 11.78 27.97 -2.38
C LYS A 445 11.44 26.49 -2.54
N THR A 446 10.55 26.13 -3.47
CA THR A 446 10.10 24.74 -3.65
C THR A 446 11.17 23.90 -4.35
N ASN A 447 11.75 24.41 -5.43
CA ASN A 447 12.90 23.80 -6.11
C ASN A 447 14.04 23.49 -5.13
N LEU A 448 14.35 24.43 -4.24
CA LEU A 448 15.41 24.28 -3.26
C LEU A 448 15.14 23.15 -2.27
N LYS A 449 13.88 22.92 -1.86
CA LYS A 449 13.50 21.81 -0.97
C LYS A 449 13.76 20.45 -1.63
N VAL A 450 13.36 20.30 -2.90
CA VAL A 450 13.55 19.06 -3.67
C VAL A 450 15.02 18.75 -3.85
N GLU A 451 15.81 19.73 -4.28
CA GLU A 451 17.25 19.56 -4.47
C GLU A 451 17.97 19.26 -3.16
N THR A 452 17.59 19.95 -2.07
CA THR A 452 18.13 19.69 -0.72
C THR A 452 17.81 18.27 -0.27
N PHE A 453 16.58 17.79 -0.49
CA PHE A 453 16.20 16.42 -0.17
C PHE A 453 17.05 15.41 -0.97
N LEU A 454 17.16 15.57 -2.28
CA LEU A 454 17.91 14.63 -3.12
C LEU A 454 19.41 14.62 -2.78
N TYR A 455 19.98 15.78 -2.46
CA TYR A 455 21.35 15.89 -1.99
C TYR A 455 21.53 15.14 -0.67
N LYS A 456 20.71 15.43 0.35
CA LYS A 456 20.78 14.76 1.66
C LYS A 456 20.55 13.25 1.56
N ALA A 457 19.62 12.81 0.72
CA ALA A 457 19.36 11.39 0.50
C ALA A 457 20.57 10.68 -0.09
N THR A 458 21.24 11.33 -1.06
CA THR A 458 22.47 10.81 -1.67
C THR A 458 23.63 10.79 -0.67
N GLU A 459 23.82 11.86 0.10
CA GLU A 459 24.86 11.96 1.12
C GLU A 459 24.72 10.88 2.20
N ARG A 460 23.49 10.58 2.63
CA ARG A 460 23.24 9.62 3.73
C ARG A 460 23.32 8.16 3.30
N THR A 461 22.93 7.85 2.06
CA THR A 461 22.83 6.46 1.60
C THR A 461 23.90 6.08 0.59
N GLU A 462 24.65 7.03 0.06
CA GLU A 462 25.60 6.85 -1.05
C GLU A 462 24.93 6.41 -2.36
N ASN A 463 23.58 6.35 -2.39
CA ASN A 463 22.78 5.96 -3.53
C ASN A 463 21.96 7.14 -4.06
N ASP A 464 21.86 7.24 -5.38
CA ASP A 464 20.97 8.23 -6.02
C ASP A 464 19.51 7.80 -5.86
N MET A 465 18.72 8.61 -5.15
CA MET A 465 17.29 8.38 -4.93
C MET A 465 16.51 8.26 -6.26
N LEU A 466 16.84 9.05 -7.28
CA LEU A 466 16.14 8.97 -8.57
C LEU A 466 16.42 7.64 -9.26
N PHE A 467 17.66 7.15 -9.16
CA PHE A 467 18.03 5.84 -9.67
C PHE A 467 17.30 4.72 -8.92
N SER A 468 17.24 4.78 -7.59
CA SER A 468 16.48 3.82 -6.77
C SER A 468 14.98 3.79 -7.14
N LEU A 469 14.34 4.95 -7.31
CA LEU A 469 12.94 5.04 -7.74
C LEU A 469 12.74 4.43 -9.13
N LEU A 470 13.62 4.74 -10.10
CA LEU A 470 13.57 4.13 -11.44
C LEU A 470 13.78 2.61 -11.40
N ASN A 471 14.62 2.10 -10.50
CA ASN A 471 14.81 0.66 -10.33
C ASN A 471 13.54 -0.02 -9.81
N HIS A 472 12.79 0.60 -8.90
CA HIS A 472 11.49 0.06 -8.46
C HIS A 472 10.46 0.10 -9.59
N ILE A 473 10.42 1.17 -10.40
CA ILE A 473 9.53 1.25 -11.58
C ILE A 473 9.89 0.19 -12.63
N ARG A 474 11.19 -0.10 -12.83
CA ARG A 474 11.64 -1.15 -13.76
C ARG A 474 11.12 -2.54 -13.39
N ARG A 475 10.82 -2.77 -12.10
CA ARG A 475 10.26 -4.02 -11.56
C ARG A 475 8.72 -4.04 -11.54
N ALA A 476 8.07 -3.23 -12.37
CA ALA A 476 6.61 -3.14 -12.46
C ALA A 476 5.92 -4.49 -12.78
N ASP A 477 6.60 -5.39 -13.47
CA ASP A 477 6.11 -6.72 -13.83
C ASP A 477 5.94 -7.65 -12.61
N SER A 478 6.90 -7.58 -11.69
CA SER A 478 6.99 -8.46 -10.51
C SER A 478 6.44 -7.80 -9.24
N LYS A 479 6.57 -6.48 -9.13
CA LYS A 479 6.19 -5.67 -7.95
C LYS A 479 5.44 -4.39 -8.38
N PRO A 480 4.26 -4.50 -9.01
CA PRO A 480 3.52 -3.35 -9.57
C PRO A 480 3.11 -2.31 -8.51
N HIS A 481 2.85 -2.72 -7.26
CA HIS A 481 2.50 -1.77 -6.20
C HIS A 481 3.68 -0.87 -5.82
N ASN A 482 4.89 -1.44 -5.70
CA ASN A 482 6.10 -0.66 -5.43
C ASN A 482 6.40 0.28 -6.61
N ALA A 483 6.26 -0.22 -7.84
CA ALA A 483 6.40 0.60 -9.03
C ALA A 483 5.39 1.76 -9.06
N THR A 484 4.15 1.53 -8.63
CA THR A 484 3.11 2.57 -8.55
C THR A 484 3.51 3.67 -7.58
N SER A 485 3.90 3.32 -6.36
CA SER A 485 4.30 4.28 -5.32
C SER A 485 5.59 5.02 -5.67
N ALA A 486 6.56 4.33 -6.28
CA ALA A 486 7.77 4.94 -6.80
C ALA A 486 7.47 5.91 -7.96
N CYS A 487 6.55 5.55 -8.86
CA CYS A 487 6.10 6.40 -9.96
C CYS A 487 5.40 7.67 -9.44
N LYS A 488 4.49 7.53 -8.48
CA LYS A 488 3.82 8.66 -7.82
C LYS A 488 4.84 9.59 -7.15
N THR A 489 5.81 9.03 -6.42
CA THR A 489 6.90 9.80 -5.79
C THR A 489 7.71 10.57 -6.83
N LEU A 490 8.15 9.90 -7.89
CA LEU A 490 8.96 10.49 -8.95
C LEU A 490 8.19 11.57 -9.73
N ARG A 491 6.90 11.35 -9.99
CA ARG A 491 6.00 12.34 -10.59
C ARG A 491 5.92 13.61 -9.76
N LEU A 492 5.72 13.48 -8.44
CA LEU A 492 5.62 14.63 -7.55
C LEU A 492 6.95 15.41 -7.51
N LEU A 493 8.08 14.72 -7.43
CA LEU A 493 9.41 15.34 -7.52
C LEU A 493 9.62 16.08 -8.86
N CYS A 494 9.28 15.44 -9.99
CA CYS A 494 9.39 16.04 -11.32
C CYS A 494 8.49 17.28 -11.49
N SER A 495 7.28 17.23 -10.93
CA SER A 495 6.34 18.37 -10.97
C SER A 495 6.84 19.60 -10.20
N GLN A 496 7.76 19.40 -9.26
CA GLN A 496 8.31 20.45 -8.41
C GLN A 496 9.71 20.92 -8.81
N SER A 497 10.40 20.26 -9.75
CA SER A 497 11.74 20.67 -10.18
C SER A 497 12.08 20.21 -11.59
N ALA A 498 12.33 21.17 -12.48
CA ALA A 498 12.81 20.90 -13.84
C ALA A 498 14.18 20.21 -13.87
N VAL A 499 15.04 20.46 -12.86
CA VAL A 499 16.34 19.80 -12.74
C VAL A 499 16.16 18.29 -12.53
N VAL A 500 15.15 17.90 -11.76
CA VAL A 500 14.80 16.49 -11.56
C VAL A 500 14.31 15.86 -12.86
N VAL A 501 13.44 16.55 -13.62
CA VAL A 501 12.97 16.08 -14.93
C VAL A 501 14.16 15.76 -15.86
N GLU A 502 15.09 16.70 -16.00
CA GLU A 502 16.27 16.53 -16.85
C GLU A 502 17.20 15.41 -16.35
N ARG A 503 17.41 15.28 -15.04
CA ARG A 503 18.20 14.18 -14.47
C ARG A 503 17.52 12.83 -14.69
N THR A 504 16.20 12.74 -14.50
CA THR A 504 15.43 11.52 -14.75
C THR A 504 15.46 11.12 -16.23
N LYS A 505 15.38 12.08 -17.16
CA LYS A 505 15.58 11.83 -18.60
C LYS A 505 16.96 11.23 -18.89
N LYS A 506 18.03 11.83 -18.34
CA LYS A 506 19.41 11.34 -18.49
C LYS A 506 19.60 9.91 -17.97
N LEU A 507 18.90 9.54 -16.91
CA LEU A 507 18.90 8.19 -16.34
C LEU A 507 18.05 7.17 -17.16
N GLY A 508 17.53 7.55 -18.32
CA GLY A 508 16.70 6.68 -19.17
C GLY A 508 15.26 6.54 -18.66
N GLY A 509 14.79 7.48 -17.82
CA GLY A 509 13.49 7.43 -17.18
C GLY A 509 12.33 7.27 -18.16
N LEU A 510 12.39 7.91 -19.34
CA LEU A 510 11.32 7.84 -20.34
C LEU A 510 11.02 6.40 -20.77
N SER A 511 12.06 5.62 -21.13
CA SER A 511 11.91 4.21 -21.53
C SER A 511 11.40 3.30 -20.40
N VAL A 512 11.82 3.59 -19.16
CA VAL A 512 11.41 2.81 -17.98
C VAL A 512 9.92 3.05 -17.69
N VAL A 513 9.48 4.32 -17.75
CA VAL A 513 8.09 4.72 -17.53
C VAL A 513 7.18 4.21 -18.65
N GLU A 514 7.62 4.26 -19.90
CA GLU A 514 6.87 3.70 -21.04
C GLU A 514 6.62 2.19 -20.88
N ASN A 515 7.67 1.43 -20.50
CA ASN A 515 7.52 0.00 -20.24
C ASN A 515 6.57 -0.28 -19.06
N ALA A 516 6.71 0.46 -17.95
CA ALA A 516 5.82 0.33 -16.81
C ALA A 516 4.36 0.68 -17.16
N GLN A 517 4.13 1.66 -18.04
CA GLN A 517 2.80 2.01 -18.52
C GLN A 517 2.18 0.87 -19.34
N LEU A 518 2.96 0.20 -20.21
CA LEU A 518 2.49 -0.98 -20.95
C LEU A 518 2.07 -2.11 -20.00
N ILE A 519 2.83 -2.33 -18.93
CA ILE A 519 2.50 -3.30 -17.89
C ILE A 519 1.20 -2.88 -17.17
N GLY A 520 1.08 -1.62 -16.75
CA GLY A 520 -0.12 -1.08 -16.08
C GLY A 520 -1.39 -1.23 -16.93
N LYS A 521 -1.32 -0.95 -18.24
CA LYS A 521 -2.43 -1.18 -19.19
C LYS A 521 -2.93 -2.62 -19.19
N GLY A 522 -2.06 -3.58 -18.92
CA GLY A 522 -2.41 -4.99 -18.85
C GLY A 522 -2.92 -5.44 -17.49
N THR A 523 -2.31 -4.96 -16.40
CA THR A 523 -2.47 -5.61 -15.08
C THR A 523 -2.80 -4.69 -13.92
N ASN A 524 -2.57 -3.38 -14.01
CA ASN A 524 -2.68 -2.49 -12.85
C ASN A 524 -3.07 -1.06 -13.27
N ALA A 525 -4.33 -0.69 -13.02
CA ALA A 525 -4.87 0.61 -13.42
C ALA A 525 -4.18 1.80 -12.72
N ARG A 526 -3.86 1.69 -11.42
CA ARG A 526 -3.14 2.75 -10.69
C ARG A 526 -1.75 2.98 -11.26
N LEU A 527 -1.03 1.91 -11.60
CA LEU A 527 0.28 2.01 -12.26
C LEU A 527 0.15 2.70 -13.61
N GLU A 528 -0.86 2.33 -14.42
CA GLU A 528 -1.13 2.96 -15.71
C GLU A 528 -1.35 4.48 -15.57
N ASP A 529 -2.19 4.88 -14.61
CA ASP A 529 -2.52 6.28 -14.40
C ASP A 529 -1.30 7.08 -13.92
N GLU A 530 -0.56 6.60 -12.91
CA GLU A 530 0.63 7.28 -12.40
C GLU A 530 1.76 7.36 -13.45
N THR A 531 1.95 6.29 -14.24
CA THR A 531 2.96 6.30 -15.32
C THR A 531 2.55 7.20 -16.47
N ARG A 532 1.25 7.32 -16.80
CA ARG A 532 0.76 8.28 -17.79
C ARG A 532 1.12 9.71 -17.39
N HIS A 533 0.80 10.10 -16.16
CA HIS A 533 1.10 11.44 -15.68
C HIS A 533 2.61 11.73 -15.60
N LEU A 534 3.41 10.75 -15.16
CA LEU A 534 4.86 10.92 -15.15
C LEU A 534 5.43 11.01 -16.57
N TYR A 535 4.92 10.20 -17.51
CA TYR A 535 5.35 10.22 -18.91
C TYR A 535 5.10 11.60 -19.54
N ASP A 536 3.93 12.20 -19.28
CA ASP A 536 3.60 13.53 -19.78
C ASP A 536 4.53 14.63 -19.24
N LEU A 537 5.04 14.50 -18.01
CA LEU A 537 6.04 15.41 -17.44
C LEU A 537 7.45 15.22 -18.01
N LEU A 538 7.78 13.99 -18.42
CA LEU A 538 9.09 13.65 -18.98
C LEU A 538 9.18 13.91 -20.49
N ARG A 539 8.07 14.19 -21.16
CA ARG A 539 8.02 14.54 -22.59
C ARG A 539 8.23 16.04 -22.77
#